data_AF-A0A834YKV6-F1
#
_entry.id   AF-A0A834YKV6-F1
#
_cell.length_a   1.000
_cell.length_b   1.000
_cell.length_c   1.000
_cell.angle_alpha   90.00
_cell.angle_beta   90.00
_cell.angle_gamma   90.00
#
_symmetry.space_group_name_H-M   'P 1'
#
loop_
_entity.id
_entity.type
_entity.pdbx_description
1 polymer ?
#
loop_
_entity_poly.entity_id
_entity_poly.type
_entity_poly.pdbx_seq_one_letter_code
_entity_poly.pdbx_strand_id
1 'polypeptide(L)'
;MAVLKQLGHFGNQAVVTDEAELQCHQQLQYLYSSTRAAKHFQRDIVRGVEGFVLTSSKQMEIGRKLAEDCCKYGNENQNFDFALARVSLHFGTSRNSMEKEREDLLKILGDQVTVSQISLI
;
A
#
# COMPACT_ATOMS: atom_id res chain seq x y z
N MET A 1 48.56 54.20 6.92
CA MET A 1 48.12 52.81 6.74
C MET A 1 46.66 52.65 7.14
N ALA A 2 45.70 53.04 6.29
CA ALA A 2 44.27 52.90 6.59
C ALA A 2 43.53 51.95 5.63
N VAL A 3 44.11 51.64 4.46
CA VAL A 3 43.44 50.84 3.42
C VAL A 3 43.49 49.33 3.72
N LEU A 4 44.49 48.85 4.47
CA LEU A 4 44.61 47.44 4.85
C LEU A 4 43.63 46.99 5.94
N LYS A 5 43.00 47.93 6.68
CA LYS A 5 42.06 47.59 7.75
C LYS A 5 40.63 47.36 7.25
N GLN A 6 40.30 47.81 6.04
CA GLN A 6 38.98 47.58 5.44
C GLN A 6 38.89 46.28 4.64
N LEU A 7 40.00 45.78 4.09
CA LEU A 7 40.01 44.51 3.33
C LEU A 7 39.84 43.26 4.23
N GLY A 8 40.27 43.32 5.49
CA GLY A 8 40.07 42.22 6.46
C GLY A 8 38.62 42.04 6.92
N HIS A 9 37.75 43.04 6.74
CA HIS A 9 36.35 42.97 7.14
C HIS A 9 35.46 42.32 6.06
N PHE A 10 35.84 42.41 4.79
CA PHE A 10 35.10 41.78 3.68
C PHE A 10 35.39 40.28 3.53
N GLY A 11 36.59 39.82 3.92
CA GLY A 11 36.95 38.39 3.81
C GLY A 11 36.14 37.47 4.74
N ASN A 12 35.77 37.94 5.94
CA ASN A 12 34.99 37.13 6.88
C ASN A 12 33.51 37.03 6.48
N GLN A 13 32.90 38.08 5.91
CA GLN A 13 31.51 38.00 5.45
C GLN A 13 31.37 37.17 4.16
N ALA A 14 32.33 37.26 3.24
CA ALA A 14 32.30 36.47 1.99
C ALA A 14 32.47 34.97 2.26
N VAL A 15 33.40 34.57 3.13
CA VAL A 15 33.64 33.16 3.49
C VAL A 15 32.48 32.56 4.31
N VAL A 16 31.86 33.35 5.20
CA VAL A 16 30.67 32.90 5.96
C VAL A 16 29.43 32.77 5.08
N THR A 17 29.31 33.58 4.02
CA THR A 17 28.22 33.46 3.03
C THR A 17 28.39 32.20 2.18
N ASP A 18 29.62 31.87 1.78
CA ASP A 18 29.96 30.67 1.00
C ASP A 18 29.68 29.37 1.78
N GLU A 19 30.01 29.32 3.08
CA GLU A 19 29.74 28.14 3.92
C GLU A 19 28.23 27.92 4.17
N ALA A 20 27.47 28.98 4.42
CA ALA A 20 26.02 28.89 4.60
C ALA A 20 25.30 28.47 3.31
N GLU A 21 25.76 28.97 2.16
CA GLU A 21 25.27 28.56 0.84
C GLU A 21 25.62 27.11 0.54
N LEU A 22 26.85 26.67 0.84
CA LEU A 22 27.28 25.28 0.70
C LEU A 22 26.46 24.34 1.58
N GLN A 23 26.22 24.71 2.85
CA GLN A 23 25.39 23.95 3.77
C GLN A 23 23.94 23.85 3.26
N CYS A 24 23.39 24.94 2.73
CA CYS A 24 22.07 24.95 2.11
C CYS A 24 21.99 23.98 0.92
N HIS A 25 22.99 23.99 0.04
CA HIS A 25 23.06 23.05 -1.10
C HIS A 25 23.09 21.59 -0.64
N GLN A 26 23.86 21.27 0.40
CA GLN A 26 23.91 19.91 0.95
C GLN A 26 22.56 19.48 1.54
N GLN A 27 21.87 20.38 2.27
CA GLN A 27 20.55 20.12 2.81
C GLN A 27 19.52 19.89 1.71
N LEU A 28 19.55 20.69 0.64
CA LEU A 28 18.69 20.51 -0.53
C LEU A 28 18.95 19.18 -1.23
N GLN A 29 20.23 18.77 -1.37
CA GLN A 29 20.58 17.49 -1.95
C GLN A 29 20.08 16.31 -1.11
N TYR A 30 20.15 16.42 0.22
CA TYR A 30 19.61 15.42 1.14
C TYR A 30 18.08 15.36 1.04
N LEU A 31 17.42 16.51 1.04
CA LEU A 31 15.96 16.61 0.90
C LEU A 31 15.48 16.00 -0.43
N TYR A 32 16.17 16.31 -1.53
CA TYR A 32 15.88 15.73 -2.85
C TYR A 32 16.03 14.21 -2.85
N SER A 33 17.14 13.71 -2.29
CA SER A 33 17.44 12.27 -2.25
C SER A 33 16.43 11.50 -1.39
N SER A 34 16.10 12.02 -0.22
CA SER A 34 15.10 11.43 0.69
C SER A 34 13.68 11.47 0.09
N THR A 35 13.30 12.56 -0.56
CA THR A 35 12.00 12.69 -1.25
C THR A 35 11.90 11.69 -2.41
N ARG A 36 12.97 11.54 -3.19
CA ARG A 36 13.03 10.55 -4.27
C ARG A 36 12.90 9.13 -3.73
N ALA A 37 13.61 8.80 -2.64
CA ALA A 37 13.51 7.49 -1.99
C ALA A 37 12.08 7.21 -1.49
N ALA A 38 11.46 8.18 -0.83
CA ALA A 38 10.07 8.07 -0.37
C ALA A 38 9.09 7.82 -1.54
N LYS A 39 9.25 8.53 -2.67
CA LYS A 39 8.43 8.32 -3.88
C LYS A 39 8.60 6.91 -4.45
N HIS A 40 9.82 6.35 -4.43
CA HIS A 40 10.05 4.97 -4.86
C HIS A 40 9.37 3.98 -3.90
N PHE A 41 9.53 4.16 -2.60
CA PHE A 41 8.92 3.29 -1.60
C PHE A 41 7.38 3.30 -1.67
N GLN A 42 6.77 4.47 -1.86
CA GLN A 42 5.32 4.58 -2.05
C GLN A 42 4.83 3.81 -3.27
N ARG A 43 5.58 3.83 -4.38
CA ARG A 43 5.26 3.03 -5.58
C ARG A 43 5.34 1.52 -5.30
N ASP A 44 6.27 1.09 -4.46
CA ASP A 44 6.40 -0.32 -4.10
C ASP A 44 5.25 -0.79 -3.21
N ILE A 45 4.81 0.05 -2.26
CA ILE A 45 3.59 -0.19 -1.47
C ILE A 45 2.37 -0.34 -2.39
N VAL A 46 2.18 0.61 -3.30
CA VAL A 46 1.06 0.61 -4.27
C VAL A 46 1.03 -0.71 -5.06
N ARG A 47 2.15 -1.10 -5.67
CA ARG A 47 2.24 -2.35 -6.43
C ARG A 47 2.01 -3.59 -5.56
N GLY A 48 2.49 -3.57 -4.32
CA GLY A 48 2.28 -4.65 -3.36
C GLY A 48 0.79 -4.86 -3.07
N VAL A 49 0.05 -3.78 -2.83
CA VAL A 49 -1.40 -3.85 -2.58
C VAL A 49 -2.18 -4.23 -3.84
N GLU A 50 -1.83 -3.69 -5.02
CA GLU A 50 -2.45 -4.10 -6.30
C GLU A 50 -2.27 -5.60 -6.56
N GLY A 51 -1.05 -6.11 -6.34
CA GLY A 51 -0.76 -7.54 -6.47
C GLY A 51 -1.51 -8.40 -5.47
N PHE A 52 -1.65 -7.91 -4.23
CA PHE A 52 -2.45 -8.57 -3.19
C PHE A 52 -3.93 -8.63 -3.59
N VAL A 53 -4.52 -7.53 -4.04
CA VAL A 53 -5.92 -7.47 -4.49
C VAL A 53 -6.14 -8.44 -5.65
N LEU A 54 -5.30 -8.38 -6.69
CA LEU A 54 -5.41 -9.24 -7.86
C LEU A 54 -5.34 -10.74 -7.50
N THR A 55 -4.37 -11.12 -6.67
CA THR A 55 -4.22 -12.50 -6.22
C THR A 55 -5.40 -12.93 -5.35
N SER A 56 -5.86 -12.02 -4.50
CA SER A 56 -6.94 -12.30 -3.58
C SER A 56 -8.27 -12.51 -4.30
N SER A 57 -8.56 -11.75 -5.35
CA SER A 57 -9.75 -11.94 -6.19
C SER A 57 -9.75 -13.31 -6.89
N LYS A 58 -8.59 -13.79 -7.36
CA LYS A 58 -8.49 -15.14 -7.94
C LYS A 58 -8.76 -16.24 -6.90
N GLN A 59 -8.24 -16.08 -5.68
CA GLN A 59 -8.50 -17.02 -4.59
C GLN A 59 -9.98 -17.03 -4.18
N MET A 60 -10.65 -15.88 -4.21
CA MET A 60 -12.08 -15.78 -3.91
C MET A 60 -12.94 -16.59 -4.89
N GLU A 61 -12.61 -16.59 -6.18
CA GLU A 61 -13.35 -17.39 -7.17
C GLU A 61 -13.32 -18.88 -6.81
N ILE A 62 -12.15 -19.38 -6.42
CA ILE A 62 -11.99 -20.77 -5.96
C ILE A 62 -12.77 -21.00 -4.64
N GLY A 63 -12.69 -20.06 -3.71
CA GLY A 63 -13.40 -20.12 -2.42
C GLY A 63 -14.92 -20.14 -2.56
N ARG A 64 -15.47 -19.31 -3.47
CA ARG A 64 -16.89 -19.27 -3.81
C ARG A 64 -17.32 -20.56 -4.47
N LYS A 65 -16.55 -21.07 -5.43
CA LYS A 65 -16.88 -22.34 -6.07
C LYS A 65 -16.95 -23.51 -5.09
N LEU A 66 -15.98 -23.60 -4.16
CA LEU A 66 -16.00 -24.59 -3.10
C LEU A 66 -17.24 -24.43 -2.18
N ALA A 67 -17.58 -23.19 -1.82
CA ALA A 67 -18.73 -22.90 -0.97
C ALA A 67 -20.05 -23.30 -1.66
N GLU A 68 -20.21 -22.99 -2.94
CA GLU A 68 -21.33 -23.39 -3.78
C GLU A 68 -21.49 -24.90 -3.85
N ASP A 69 -20.39 -25.62 -4.12
CA ASP A 69 -20.41 -27.08 -4.22
C ASP A 69 -20.80 -27.73 -2.86
N CYS A 70 -20.32 -27.16 -1.74
CA CYS A 70 -20.69 -27.59 -0.40
C CYS A 70 -22.17 -27.32 -0.07
N CYS A 71 -22.68 -26.14 -0.41
CA CYS A 71 -24.10 -25.80 -0.25
C CYS A 71 -24.99 -26.70 -1.11
N LYS A 72 -24.60 -26.96 -2.36
CA LYS A 72 -25.32 -27.85 -3.28
C LYS A 72 -25.41 -29.26 -2.71
N TYR A 73 -24.28 -29.84 -2.30
CA TYR A 73 -24.25 -31.16 -1.67
C TYR A 73 -25.14 -31.22 -0.43
N GLY A 74 -25.05 -30.22 0.46
CA GLY A 74 -25.86 -30.16 1.67
C GLY A 74 -27.36 -30.09 1.40
N ASN A 75 -27.79 -29.28 0.44
CA ASN A 75 -29.20 -29.14 0.05
C ASN A 75 -29.75 -30.39 -0.63
N GLU A 76 -28.98 -30.99 -1.54
CA GLU A 76 -29.40 -32.22 -2.24
C GLU A 76 -29.54 -33.42 -1.30
N ASN A 77 -28.80 -33.42 -0.19
CA ASN A 77 -28.76 -34.54 0.77
C ASN A 77 -29.48 -34.25 2.11
N GLN A 78 -30.21 -33.13 2.21
CA GLN A 78 -30.83 -32.69 3.47
C GLN A 78 -31.83 -33.72 4.03
N ASN A 79 -32.50 -34.47 3.17
CA ASN A 79 -33.53 -35.44 3.55
C ASN A 79 -32.98 -36.75 4.14
N PHE A 80 -31.68 -37.01 4.00
CA PHE A 80 -31.06 -38.26 4.45
C PHE A 80 -30.47 -38.17 5.87
N ASP A 81 -30.65 -37.04 6.55
CA ASP A 81 -30.12 -36.72 7.89
C ASP A 81 -28.63 -37.02 8.07
N PHE A 82 -27.85 -36.97 6.98
CA PHE A 82 -26.43 -37.21 7.03
C PHE A 82 -25.72 -36.06 7.74
N ALA A 83 -24.92 -36.39 8.76
CA ALA A 83 -24.07 -35.43 9.45
C ALA A 83 -23.19 -34.64 8.45
N LEU A 84 -22.69 -35.32 7.42
CA LEU A 84 -21.91 -34.69 6.35
C LEU A 84 -22.71 -33.63 5.58
N ALA A 85 -23.97 -33.89 5.23
CA ALA A 85 -24.81 -32.94 4.50
C ALA A 85 -25.01 -31.63 5.29
N ARG A 86 -25.29 -31.74 6.60
CA ARG A 86 -25.42 -30.56 7.49
C ARG A 86 -24.11 -29.79 7.58
N VAL A 87 -22.98 -30.49 7.82
CA VAL A 87 -21.67 -29.86 7.94
C VAL A 87 -21.26 -29.16 6.63
N SER A 88 -21.48 -29.79 5.47
CA SER A 88 -21.23 -29.18 4.16
C SER A 88 -22.06 -27.92 3.95
N LEU A 89 -23.35 -27.93 4.29
CA LEU A 89 -24.20 -26.74 4.17
C LEU A 89 -23.73 -25.60 5.08
N HIS A 90 -23.39 -25.91 6.33
CA HIS A 90 -22.85 -24.92 7.27
C HIS A 90 -21.51 -24.35 6.82
N PHE A 91 -20.60 -25.21 6.36
CA PHE A 91 -19.31 -24.78 5.84
C PHE A 91 -19.47 -23.87 4.62
N GLY A 92 -20.27 -24.28 3.63
CA GLY A 92 -20.53 -23.47 2.43
C GLY A 92 -21.16 -22.12 2.75
N THR A 93 -22.14 -22.10 3.65
CA THR A 93 -22.79 -20.85 4.09
C THR A 93 -21.82 -19.91 4.81
N SER A 94 -21.03 -20.45 5.74
CA SER A 94 -20.00 -19.68 6.45
C SER A 94 -18.95 -19.16 5.48
N ARG A 95 -18.52 -19.99 4.52
CA ARG A 95 -17.50 -19.61 3.55
C ARG A 95 -17.98 -18.51 2.61
N ASN A 96 -19.23 -18.57 2.12
CA ASN A 96 -19.83 -17.49 1.35
C ASN A 96 -19.83 -16.16 2.12
N SER A 97 -20.15 -16.20 3.41
CA SER A 97 -20.12 -15.00 4.26
C SER A 97 -18.70 -14.44 4.37
N MET A 98 -17.70 -15.31 4.56
CA MET A 98 -16.28 -14.88 4.60
C MET A 98 -15.80 -14.29 3.27
N GLU A 99 -16.17 -14.88 2.13
CA GLU A 99 -15.78 -14.35 0.82
C GLU A 99 -16.46 -13.00 0.53
N LYS A 100 -17.64 -12.73 1.10
CA LYS A 100 -18.29 -11.41 1.03
C LYS A 100 -17.52 -10.35 1.82
N GLU A 101 -17.17 -10.63 3.08
CA GLU A 101 -16.35 -9.71 3.88
C GLU A 101 -14.99 -9.45 3.22
N ARG A 102 -14.41 -10.48 2.61
CA ARG A 102 -13.17 -10.36 1.84
C ARG A 102 -13.35 -9.47 0.61
N GLU A 103 -14.45 -9.59 -0.12
CA GLU A 103 -14.77 -8.71 -1.26
C GLU A 103 -14.81 -7.24 -0.85
N ASP A 104 -15.52 -6.94 0.25
CA ASP A 104 -15.64 -5.59 0.79
C ASP A 104 -14.28 -5.02 1.20
N LEU A 105 -13.44 -5.83 1.88
CA LEU A 105 -12.07 -5.46 2.21
C LEU A 105 -11.23 -5.14 0.96
N LEU A 106 -11.26 -6.01 -0.05
CA LEU A 106 -10.46 -5.82 -1.27
C LEU A 106 -10.90 -4.58 -2.03
N LYS A 107 -12.20 -4.27 -2.04
CA LYS A 107 -12.74 -3.05 -2.64
C LYS A 107 -12.19 -1.82 -1.92
N ILE A 108 -12.26 -1.78 -0.59
CA ILE A 108 -11.71 -0.67 0.21
C ILE A 108 -10.21 -0.48 -0.07
N LEU A 109 -9.43 -1.57 -0.12
CA LEU A 109 -8.01 -1.51 -0.42
C LEU A 109 -7.74 -0.99 -1.84
N GLY A 110 -8.49 -1.46 -2.84
CA GLY A 110 -8.37 -1.00 -4.21
C GLY A 110 -8.69 0.49 -4.37
N ASP A 111 -9.73 0.97 -3.69
CA ASP A 111 -10.13 2.38 -3.71
C ASP A 111 -9.04 3.27 -3.07
N GLN A 112 -8.48 2.86 -1.93
CA GLN A 112 -7.41 3.60 -1.25
C GLN A 112 -6.13 3.69 -2.09
N VAL A 113 -5.78 2.61 -2.81
CA VAL A 113 -4.63 2.62 -3.72
C VAL A 113 -4.85 3.56 -4.89
N THR A 114 -6.06 3.55 -5.47
CA THR A 114 -6.43 4.45 -6.57
C THR A 114 -6.28 5.92 -6.17
N VAL A 115 -6.75 6.28 -4.98
CA VAL A 115 -6.59 7.64 -4.41
C VAL A 115 -5.12 7.98 -4.18
N SER A 116 -4.33 7.02 -3.68
CA SER A 116 -2.90 7.20 -3.44
C SER A 116 -2.10 7.40 -4.73
N GLN A 117 -2.49 6.76 -5.84
CA GLN A 117 -1.90 6.98 -7.15
C GLN A 117 -2.19 8.36 -7.72
N ILE A 118 -3.40 8.90 -7.52
CA ILE A 118 -3.76 10.26 -7.95
C ILE A 118 -2.90 11.30 -7.22
N SER A 119 -2.58 11.06 -5.94
CA SER A 119 -1.74 11.95 -5.14
C SER A 119 -0.24 11.91 -5.50
N LEU A 120 0.16 11.00 -6.40
CA LEU A 120 1.53 10.80 -6.89
C LEU A 120 1.82 11.51 -8.23
N ILE A 121 0.78 11.99 -8.92
CA ILE A 121 0.80 12.72 -10.19
C ILE A 121 0.84 14.22 -9.88
#